data_AF-A0AAV5TYC2-F1
#
_entry.id   AF-A0AAV5TYC2-F1
#
_cell.length_a   1.000
_cell.length_b   1.000
_cell.length_c   1.000
_cell.angle_alpha   90.00
_cell.angle_beta   90.00
_cell.angle_gamma   90.00
#
_symmetry.space_group_name_H-M   'P 1'
#
loop_
_entity.id
_entity.type
_entity.pdbx_description
1 polymer ?
#
loop_
_entity_poly.entity_id
_entity_poly.type
_entity_poly.pdbx_seq_one_letter_code
_entity_poly.pdbx_strand_id
1 'polypeptide(L)'
;QVLVKHHQDGKGGILLSELSECISQAENILESLGSKVLVLPTEKNNKAIFWNDPTPSCYSNSDLKSLWREVSLDHLDEEKIAIHSFYSGIAPMNVPSQKKNMDEPSTSRATRRNTTARVQNDHLDDVLEEY
;
A
#
# COMPACT_ATOMS: atom_id res chain seq x y z
N GLN A 1 -12.94 -6.93 -25.74
CA GLN A 1 -12.54 -7.73 -24.54
C GLN A 1 -11.06 -7.57 -24.17
N VAL A 2 -10.18 -7.13 -25.08
CA VAL A 2 -8.74 -6.95 -24.78
C VAL A 2 -8.49 -5.99 -23.61
N LEU A 3 -9.17 -4.84 -23.56
CA LEU A 3 -9.02 -3.85 -22.47
C LEU A 3 -9.36 -4.42 -21.08
N VAL A 4 -10.40 -5.26 -20.98
CA VAL A 4 -10.82 -5.88 -19.72
C VAL A 4 -9.76 -6.85 -19.22
N LYS A 5 -9.17 -7.65 -20.12
CA LYS A 5 -8.07 -8.57 -19.77
C LYS A 5 -6.82 -7.81 -19.36
N HIS A 6 -6.47 -6.74 -20.06
CA HIS A 6 -5.33 -5.88 -19.69
C HIS A 6 -5.49 -5.27 -18.30
N HIS A 7 -6.70 -4.89 -17.93
CA HIS A 7 -7.01 -4.39 -16.60
C HIS A 7 -6.90 -5.50 -15.54
N GLN A 8 -7.48 -6.68 -15.78
CA GLN A 8 -7.38 -7.83 -14.87
C GLN A 8 -5.95 -8.33 -14.67
N ASP A 9 -5.15 -8.32 -15.73
CA ASP A 9 -3.74 -8.73 -15.69
C ASP A 9 -2.81 -7.65 -15.10
N GLY A 10 -3.31 -6.45 -14.81
CA GLY A 10 -2.49 -5.34 -14.31
C GLY A 10 -1.45 -4.82 -15.33
N LYS A 11 -1.65 -5.08 -16.63
CA LYS A 11 -0.70 -4.74 -17.70
C LYS A 11 -0.68 -3.25 -18.07
N GLY A 12 -1.46 -2.43 -17.39
CA GLY A 12 -1.51 -0.98 -17.61
C GLY A 12 -2.32 -0.58 -18.85
N GLY A 13 -2.09 0.66 -19.30
CA GLY A 13 -2.81 1.29 -20.41
C GLY A 13 -2.21 0.94 -21.76
N ILE A 14 -3.07 0.86 -22.77
CA ILE A 14 -2.67 0.60 -24.16
C ILE A 14 -2.55 1.93 -24.89
N LEU A 15 -1.51 2.11 -25.70
CA LEU A 15 -1.35 3.33 -26.47
C LEU A 15 -2.31 3.36 -27.66
N LEU A 16 -2.86 4.54 -27.96
CA LEU A 16 -3.71 4.73 -29.13
C LEU A 16 -2.98 4.39 -30.43
N SER A 17 -1.67 4.66 -30.51
CA SER A 17 -0.84 4.32 -31.67
C SER A 17 -0.84 2.81 -31.94
N GLU A 18 -0.63 1.99 -30.90
CA GLU A 18 -0.65 0.52 -30.99
C GLU A 18 -2.05 0.00 -31.34
N LEU A 19 -3.10 0.64 -30.79
CA LEU A 19 -4.48 0.28 -31.11
C LEU A 19 -4.82 0.61 -32.58
N SER A 20 -4.34 1.74 -33.09
CA SER A 20 -4.56 2.19 -34.48
C SER A 20 -3.84 1.34 -35.51
N GLU A 21 -2.74 0.71 -35.13
CA GLU A 21 -2.01 -0.25 -35.97
C GLU A 21 -2.74 -1.59 -36.08
N CYS A 22 -3.40 -2.01 -35.00
CA CYS A 22 -4.15 -3.28 -34.95
C CYS A 22 -5.57 -3.18 -35.51
N ILE A 23 -6.21 -2.00 -35.46
CA ILE A 23 -7.63 -1.82 -35.77
C ILE A 23 -7.85 -0.55 -36.59
N SER A 24 -8.49 -0.70 -37.76
CA SER A 24 -8.95 0.44 -38.56
C SER A 24 -10.06 1.21 -37.82
N GLN A 25 -10.00 2.55 -37.83
CA GLN A 25 -10.97 3.43 -37.15
C GLN A 25 -11.02 3.27 -35.62
N ALA A 26 -9.88 3.02 -34.98
CA ALA A 26 -9.76 2.89 -33.52
C ALA A 26 -10.36 4.06 -32.73
N GLU A 27 -10.25 5.30 -33.23
CA GLU A 27 -10.80 6.49 -32.56
C GLU A 27 -12.33 6.49 -32.52
N ASN A 28 -12.99 6.07 -33.61
CA ASN A 28 -14.46 6.01 -33.68
C ASN A 28 -15.01 4.93 -32.73
N ILE A 29 -14.31 3.79 -32.64
CA ILE A 29 -14.65 2.73 -31.67
C ILE A 29 -14.45 3.24 -30.23
N LEU A 30 -13.39 3.99 -29.99
CA LEU A 30 -13.11 4.57 -28.67
C LEU A 30 -14.19 5.58 -28.25
N GLU A 31 -14.60 6.46 -29.17
CA GLU A 31 -15.72 7.39 -28.96
C GLU A 31 -17.02 6.65 -28.66
N SER A 32 -17.30 5.56 -29.37
CA SER A 32 -18.49 4.72 -29.12
C SER A 32 -18.48 4.06 -27.73
N LEU A 33 -17.30 3.79 -27.17
CA LEU A 33 -17.15 3.18 -25.85
C LEU A 33 -17.25 4.21 -24.71
N GLY A 34 -16.92 5.47 -24.98
CA GLY A 34 -17.17 6.63 -24.12
C GLY A 34 -16.86 6.40 -22.64
N SER A 35 -17.92 6.26 -21.84
CA SER A 35 -17.88 6.13 -20.38
C SER A 35 -17.22 4.85 -19.83
N LYS A 36 -17.00 3.84 -20.67
CA LYS A 36 -16.35 2.57 -20.29
C LYS A 36 -14.82 2.64 -20.34
N VAL A 37 -14.26 3.73 -20.86
CA VAL A 37 -12.84 3.83 -21.16
C VAL A 37 -12.32 5.18 -20.67
N LEU A 38 -11.14 5.17 -20.04
CA LEU A 38 -10.42 6.35 -19.61
C LEU A 38 -9.30 6.63 -20.62
N VAL A 39 -9.26 7.87 -21.12
CA VAL A 39 -8.25 8.30 -22.08
C VAL A 39 -7.39 9.37 -21.41
N LEU A 40 -6.11 9.06 -21.22
CA LEU A 40 -5.15 9.95 -20.56
C LEU A 40 -4.13 10.48 -21.58
N PRO A 41 -3.91 11.80 -21.65
CA PRO A 41 -2.83 12.34 -22.47
C PRO A 41 -1.48 11.99 -21.83
N THR A 42 -0.53 11.57 -22.67
CA THR A 42 0.86 11.29 -22.29
C THR A 42 1.77 12.40 -22.80
N GLU A 43 2.95 12.58 -22.20
CA GLU A 43 3.93 13.61 -22.55
C GLU A 43 4.35 13.62 -24.03
N LYS A 44 4.27 12.47 -24.71
CA LYS A 44 4.65 12.31 -26.11
C LYS A 44 3.52 12.53 -27.11
N ASN A 45 2.52 13.35 -26.76
CA ASN A 45 1.31 13.60 -27.57
C ASN A 45 0.54 12.33 -27.97
N ASN A 46 0.77 11.23 -27.25
CA ASN A 46 0.06 9.97 -27.40
C ASN A 46 -1.02 9.88 -26.32
N LYS A 47 -2.10 9.18 -26.63
CA LYS A 47 -3.18 8.91 -25.69
C LYS A 47 -3.05 7.49 -25.17
N ALA A 48 -3.03 7.33 -23.86
CA ALA A 48 -3.07 6.03 -23.19
C ALA A 48 -4.52 5.71 -22.83
N ILE A 49 -4.94 4.48 -23.14
CA ILE A 49 -6.31 4.01 -23.04
C ILE A 49 -6.38 2.98 -21.91
N PHE A 50 -7.27 3.22 -20.95
CA PHE A 50 -7.49 2.36 -19.79
C PHE A 50 -8.95 1.94 -19.71
N TRP A 51 -9.21 0.75 -19.18
CA TRP A 51 -10.56 0.32 -18.86
C TRP A 51 -11.09 1.08 -17.63
N ASN A 52 -12.32 1.61 -17.71
CA ASN A 52 -13.01 2.22 -16.58
C ASN A 52 -13.84 1.16 -15.85
N ASP A 53 -13.47 0.80 -14.63
CA ASP A 53 -14.27 -0.11 -13.82
C ASP A 53 -15.50 0.63 -13.25
N PRO A 54 -16.75 0.16 -13.45
CA PRO A 54 -17.96 0.83 -12.98
C PRO A 54 -18.20 0.75 -11.46
N THR A 55 -17.20 0.44 -10.64
CA THR A 55 -17.28 0.53 -9.17
C THR A 55 -17.56 1.98 -8.73
N PRO A 56 -18.26 2.18 -7.59
CA PRO A 56 -19.21 3.29 -7.45
C PRO A 56 -18.59 4.64 -7.77
N SER A 57 -19.20 5.31 -8.75
CA SER A 57 -18.85 6.65 -9.19
C SER A 57 -18.97 7.62 -8.01
N CYS A 58 -17.86 7.95 -7.37
CA CYS A 58 -17.80 9.05 -6.44
C CYS A 58 -18.05 10.34 -7.24
N TYR A 59 -19.24 10.94 -7.06
CA TYR A 59 -19.58 12.24 -7.63
C TYR A 59 -18.68 13.30 -6.97
N SER A 60 -17.52 13.55 -7.56
CA SER A 60 -16.63 14.61 -7.13
C SER A 60 -17.11 15.95 -7.69
N ASN A 61 -17.83 16.70 -6.86
CA ASN A 61 -18.13 18.11 -7.14
C ASN A 61 -16.80 18.90 -7.20
N SER A 62 -16.72 19.91 -8.09
CA SER A 62 -15.55 20.79 -8.23
C SER A 62 -15.17 21.43 -6.90
N ASP A 63 -16.16 21.86 -6.12
CA ASP A 63 -15.95 22.48 -4.82
C ASP A 63 -15.33 21.51 -3.80
N LEU A 64 -15.73 20.24 -3.89
CA LEU A 64 -15.17 19.18 -3.06
C LEU A 64 -13.70 18.96 -3.43
N LYS A 65 -13.33 18.95 -4.71
CA LYS A 65 -11.92 18.83 -5.14
C LYS A 65 -11.05 19.97 -4.61
N SER A 66 -11.58 21.20 -4.60
CA SER A 66 -10.86 22.36 -4.06
C SER A 66 -10.66 22.23 -2.55
N LEU A 67 -11.72 21.88 -1.81
CA LEU A 67 -11.65 21.65 -0.37
C LEU A 67 -10.63 20.54 -0.02
N TRP A 68 -10.62 19.45 -0.78
CA TRP A 68 -9.66 18.36 -0.59
C TRP A 68 -8.20 18.77 -0.86
N ARG A 69 -7.96 19.74 -1.76
CA ARG A 69 -6.61 20.29 -2.01
C ARG A 69 -6.18 21.32 -0.96
N GLU A 70 -7.13 22.01 -0.36
CA GLU A 70 -6.88 23.02 0.67
C GLU A 70 -6.38 22.38 1.98
N VAL A 71 -6.90 21.21 2.32
CA VAL A 71 -6.44 20.44 3.49
C VAL A 71 -5.07 19.82 3.22
N SER A 72 -4.02 20.51 3.67
CA SER A 72 -2.63 20.05 3.52
C SER A 72 -2.26 19.07 4.64
N LEU A 73 -2.10 17.78 4.31
CA LEU A 73 -1.62 16.74 5.23
C LEU A 73 -0.13 16.40 5.04
N ASP A 74 0.49 16.85 3.95
CA ASP A 74 1.84 16.45 3.52
C ASP A 74 2.99 16.83 4.49
N HIS A 75 2.73 17.76 5.42
CA HIS A 75 3.73 18.21 6.40
C HIS A 75 3.35 17.85 7.85
N LEU A 76 2.21 17.18 8.05
CA LEU A 76 1.76 16.82 9.38
C LEU A 76 2.27 15.43 9.75
N ASP A 77 2.88 15.33 10.93
CA ASP A 77 3.36 14.07 11.47
C ASP A 77 2.20 13.08 11.66
N GLU A 78 2.42 11.81 11.34
CA GLU A 78 1.40 10.75 11.42
C GLU A 78 0.81 10.66 12.84
N GLU A 79 1.65 10.91 13.86
CA GLU A 79 1.24 10.94 15.27
C GLU A 79 0.22 12.07 15.56
N LYS A 80 0.41 13.24 14.97
CA LYS A 80 -0.52 14.38 15.13
C LYS A 80 -1.83 14.15 14.38
N ILE A 81 -1.79 13.51 13.22
CA ILE A 81 -2.99 13.11 12.45
C ILE A 81 -3.83 12.12 13.27
N ALA A 82 -3.18 11.15 13.92
CA ALA A 82 -3.85 10.16 14.76
C ALA A 82 -4.50 10.79 16.00
N ILE A 83 -3.80 11.71 16.68
CA ILE A 83 -4.33 12.46 17.83
C ILE A 83 -5.54 13.29 17.41
N HIS A 84 -5.47 14.02 16.30
CA HIS A 84 -6.59 14.81 15.80
C HIS A 84 -7.78 13.93 15.43
N SER A 85 -7.55 12.76 14.83
CA SER A 85 -8.61 11.78 14.52
C SER A 85 -9.28 11.25 15.78
N PHE A 86 -8.50 10.97 16.82
CA PHE A 86 -9.03 10.56 18.12
C PHE A 86 -9.90 11.66 18.75
N TYR A 87 -9.47 12.92 18.70
CA TYR A 87 -10.27 14.05 19.19
C TYR A 87 -11.52 14.31 18.36
N SER A 88 -11.50 14.03 17.04
CA SER A 88 -12.68 14.13 16.17
C SER A 88 -13.64 12.94 16.32
N GLY A 89 -13.34 11.99 17.22
CA GLY A 89 -14.19 10.82 17.50
C GLY A 89 -14.02 9.68 16.50
N ILE A 90 -13.07 9.78 15.57
CA ILE A 90 -12.66 8.70 14.69
C ILE A 90 -11.59 7.91 15.44
N ALA A 91 -11.99 6.78 16.03
CA ALA A 91 -11.04 5.92 16.72
C ALA A 91 -9.87 5.60 15.77
N PRO A 92 -8.62 5.93 16.14
CA PRO A 92 -7.48 5.63 15.31
C PRO A 92 -7.45 4.12 15.11
N MET A 93 -7.46 3.68 13.85
CA MET A 93 -7.32 2.26 13.54
C MET A 93 -5.98 1.83 14.13
N ASN A 94 -6.01 0.95 15.14
CA ASN A 94 -4.82 0.22 15.56
C ASN A 94 -4.36 -0.54 14.33
N VAL A 95 -3.41 0.01 13.59
CA VAL A 95 -2.71 -0.71 12.54
C VAL A 95 -2.05 -1.86 13.28
N PRO A 96 -2.47 -3.13 13.10
CA PRO A 96 -1.67 -4.22 13.62
C PRO A 96 -0.34 -4.06 12.89
N SER A 97 0.68 -3.61 13.61
CA SER A 97 2.03 -3.59 13.09
C SER A 97 2.22 -4.96 12.51
N GLN A 98 2.41 -5.06 11.19
CA GLN A 98 2.81 -6.33 10.60
C GLN A 98 4.05 -6.70 11.39
N LYS A 99 3.92 -7.68 12.29
CA LYS A 99 5.06 -8.29 12.94
C LYS A 99 5.87 -8.74 11.76
N LYS A 100 6.94 -8.00 11.45
CA LYS A 100 7.99 -8.51 10.59
C LYS A 100 8.39 -9.78 11.30
N ASN A 101 7.89 -10.91 10.81
CA ASN A 101 8.56 -12.17 10.98
C ASN A 101 9.89 -11.92 10.26
N MET A 102 10.84 -11.32 10.97
CA MET A 102 12.24 -11.53 10.64
C MET A 102 12.38 -13.03 10.80
N ASP A 103 12.37 -13.75 9.69
CA ASP A 103 12.95 -15.07 9.64
C ASP A 103 14.36 -14.91 10.20
N GLU A 104 14.51 -15.37 11.43
CA GLU A 104 15.78 -15.42 12.13
C GLU A 104 16.75 -16.13 11.20
N PRO A 105 17.92 -15.54 10.87
CA PRO A 105 18.86 -16.20 9.98
C PRO A 105 19.22 -17.52 10.63
N SER A 106 18.90 -18.63 9.95
CA SER A 106 19.08 -19.98 10.47
C SER A 106 20.52 -20.14 10.98
N THR A 107 20.71 -20.06 12.29
CA THR A 107 22.04 -20.24 12.88
C THR A 107 22.42 -21.69 12.67
N SER A 108 23.54 -21.90 11.97
CA SER A 108 24.12 -23.21 11.77
C SER A 108 24.26 -23.95 13.10
N ARG A 109 24.02 -25.26 13.07
CA ARG A 109 24.01 -26.18 14.23
C ARG A 109 25.12 -25.84 15.23
N ALA A 110 24.73 -25.30 16.39
CA ALA A 110 25.62 -25.13 17.51
C ALA A 110 26.03 -26.51 18.06
N THR A 111 27.29 -26.88 17.83
CA THR A 111 27.96 -27.96 18.54
C THR A 111 27.80 -27.74 20.04
N ARG A 112 27.13 -28.68 20.73
CA ARG A 112 26.97 -28.68 22.18
C ARG A 112 28.35 -28.65 22.84
N ARG A 113 28.76 -27.49 23.36
CA ARG A 113 29.84 -27.43 24.33
C ARG A 113 29.20 -27.56 25.71
N ASN A 114 29.51 -28.65 26.39
CA ASN A 114 29.17 -28.85 27.80
C ASN A 114 29.81 -27.71 28.61
N THR A 115 29.01 -26.73 29.01
CA THR A 115 29.37 -25.83 30.09
C THR A 115 28.91 -26.50 31.38
N THR A 116 29.87 -26.84 32.24
CA THR A 116 29.62 -27.17 33.63
C THR A 116 28.83 -26.01 34.24
N ALA A 117 27.56 -26.26 34.55
CA ALA A 117 26.71 -25.29 35.22
C ALA A 117 27.38 -24.93 36.56
N ARG A 118 27.68 -23.64 36.76
CA ARG A 118 27.98 -23.13 38.10
C ARG A 118 26.67 -23.23 38.88
N VAL A 119 26.59 -24.21 39.77
CA VAL A 119 25.50 -24.31 40.74
C VAL A 119 25.66 -23.11 41.66
N GLN A 120 24.75 -22.16 41.53
CA GLN A 120 24.64 -21.00 42.41
C GLN A 120 24.14 -21.52 43.77
N ASN A 121 24.96 -21.40 44.82
CA ASN A 121 24.64 -21.91 46.15
C ASN A 121 23.71 -20.94 46.90
N ASP A 122 22.54 -20.64 46.34
CA ASP A 122 21.55 -19.71 46.91
C ASP A 122 20.94 -20.20 48.25
N HIS A 123 21.21 -21.44 48.65
CA HIS A 123 20.73 -22.01 49.92
C HIS A 123 21.70 -21.80 51.10
N LEU A 124 22.86 -21.18 50.87
CA LEU A 124 23.84 -20.86 51.93
C LEU A 124 23.74 -19.43 52.44
N ASP A 125 22.80 -18.63 51.92
CA ASP A 125 22.65 -17.20 52.25
C ASP A 125 22.26 -16.95 53.72
N ASP A 126 21.63 -17.93 54.38
CA ASP A 126 21.16 -17.81 55.76
C ASP A 126 22.17 -18.35 56.80
N VAL A 127 23.36 -18.78 56.36
CA VAL A 127 24.38 -19.42 57.21
C VAL A 127 25.55 -18.47 57.53
N LEU A 128 25.64 -17.32 56.86
CA LEU A 128 26.76 -16.39 57.03
C LEU A 128 26.43 -15.35 58.11
N GLU A 129 26.87 -15.61 59.34
CA GLU A 129 26.92 -14.59 60.40
C GLU A 129 28.18 -13.72 60.25
N GLU A 130 28.01 -12.40 60.15
CA GLU A 130 29.11 -11.44 60.26
C GLU A 130 29.52 -11.30 61.73
N TYR A 131 30.78 -11.67 62.04
CA TYR A 131 31.42 -11.44 63.35
C TYR A 131 32.15 -10.09 63.37
#